data_AF-A0A8H6HLT4-F1
#
_entry.id   AF-A0A8H6HLT4-F1
#
_cell.length_a   1.000
_cell.length_b   1.000
_cell.length_c   1.000
_cell.angle_alpha   90.00
_cell.angle_beta   90.00
_cell.angle_gamma   90.00
#
_symmetry.space_group_name_H-M   'P 1'
#
loop_
_entity.id
_entity.type
_entity.pdbx_description
1 polymer ?
#
loop_
_entity_poly.entity_id
_entity_poly.type
_entity_poly.pdbx_seq_one_letter_code
_entity_poly.pdbx_strand_id
1 'polypeptide(L)'
;MASSRVARPAGPRLSTIEDTPSDVWYEIAALSYPPEIASLQSTCRALKGLLFQRQVWGAALKAMCRQNHLFEPSYPIQQMTVAAIQRCALGPYVFKRMVHRHSSVVARMESAQSLMKNPATKPVDVTARIKFRNQPKPDGSGTGVYLVPGGRFMVTFDGSALTLWDIGVAGGPPTKPSEVTQIAFPPGTFPMHGADNPMANTAGPGISVRIRGDILRVVIAYGRGTVVAKAFDLVSINTNPAFTLLGSLSIDASREEHIPCCKELDQHDDRALITVGNGTSRDFIIWNFVQSTFSVVDGTNTQIVASYKVSTYSITVSSPRTTILLTAISVLHFRFSSPRLTSSSFWGMALLLG
;
A
#
# COMPACT_ATOMS: atom_id res chain seq x y z
N MET A 1 -33.81 -68.03 31.84
CA MET A 1 -32.65 -67.36 31.21
C MET A 1 -32.70 -65.87 31.56
N ALA A 2 -31.99 -65.46 32.61
CA ALA A 2 -31.93 -64.07 33.05
C ALA A 2 -30.72 -63.40 32.40
N SER A 3 -30.98 -62.46 31.49
CA SER A 3 -29.95 -61.68 30.80
C SER A 3 -29.41 -60.61 31.76
N SER A 4 -28.23 -60.89 32.33
CA SER A 4 -27.47 -59.97 33.16
C SER A 4 -26.96 -58.80 32.31
N ARG A 5 -27.59 -57.62 32.47
CA ARG A 5 -27.10 -56.37 31.89
C ARG A 5 -25.90 -55.89 32.71
N VAL A 6 -24.71 -56.15 32.20
CA VAL A 6 -23.45 -55.59 32.73
C VAL A 6 -23.54 -54.06 32.66
N ALA A 7 -23.48 -53.40 33.83
CA ALA A 7 -23.47 -51.95 33.94
C ALA A 7 -22.25 -51.38 33.20
N ARG A 8 -22.49 -50.58 32.16
CA ARG A 8 -21.44 -49.92 31.40
C ARG A 8 -20.77 -48.89 32.32
N PRO A 9 -19.44 -48.93 32.53
CA PRO A 9 -18.75 -47.96 33.36
C PRO A 9 -19.02 -46.56 32.82
N ALA A 10 -19.36 -45.62 33.71
CA ALA A 10 -19.56 -44.22 33.36
C ALA A 10 -18.24 -43.70 32.77
N GLY A 11 -18.18 -43.59 31.45
CA GLY A 11 -17.04 -42.98 30.77
C GLY A 11 -16.82 -41.56 31.28
N PRO A 12 -15.59 -41.04 31.17
CA PRO A 12 -15.29 -39.67 31.57
C PRO A 12 -16.32 -38.72 30.93
N ARG A 13 -17.03 -37.97 31.77
CA ARG A 13 -17.95 -36.94 31.28
C ARG A 13 -17.13 -35.95 30.49
N LEU A 14 -17.41 -35.83 29.19
CA LEU A 14 -16.87 -34.76 28.37
C LEU A 14 -17.30 -33.45 29.03
N SER A 15 -16.34 -32.60 29.37
CA SER A 15 -16.59 -31.25 29.87
C SER A 15 -17.57 -30.56 28.94
N THR A 16 -18.68 -30.09 29.49
CA THR A 16 -19.66 -29.35 28.71
C THR A 16 -19.10 -27.96 28.41
N ILE A 17 -19.57 -27.33 27.34
CA ILE A 17 -19.17 -25.95 27.00
C ILE A 17 -19.48 -24.98 28.15
N GLU A 18 -20.47 -25.31 28.98
CA GLU A 18 -20.88 -24.56 30.17
C GLU A 18 -19.84 -24.62 31.30
N ASP A 19 -19.00 -25.67 31.32
CA ASP A 19 -17.93 -25.81 32.31
C ASP A 19 -16.69 -24.95 31.97
N THR A 20 -16.56 -24.51 30.72
CA THR A 20 -15.43 -23.69 30.27
C THR A 20 -15.74 -22.20 30.43
N PRO A 21 -14.95 -21.45 31.22
CA PRO A 21 -15.09 -20.00 31.37
C PRO A 21 -15.10 -19.24 30.03
N SER A 22 -15.88 -18.16 29.94
CA SER A 22 -16.11 -17.44 28.68
C SER A 22 -14.87 -16.70 28.15
N ASP A 23 -14.00 -16.27 29.05
CA ASP A 23 -12.67 -15.71 28.76
C ASP A 23 -11.78 -16.68 27.99
N VAL A 24 -11.79 -17.97 28.34
CA VAL A 24 -11.05 -19.00 27.58
C VAL A 24 -11.52 -19.07 26.13
N TRP A 25 -12.83 -18.98 25.90
CA TRP A 25 -13.39 -18.97 24.55
C TRP A 25 -13.04 -17.69 23.77
N TYR A 26 -12.93 -16.54 24.45
CA TYR A 26 -12.46 -15.31 23.82
C TYR A 26 -10.99 -15.40 23.42
N GLU A 27 -10.13 -16.01 24.24
CA GLU A 27 -8.73 -16.26 23.90
C GLU A 27 -8.59 -17.22 22.72
N ILE A 28 -9.35 -18.32 22.71
CA ILE A 28 -9.40 -19.22 21.55
C ILE A 28 -9.80 -18.44 20.30
N ALA A 29 -10.82 -17.58 20.38
CA ALA A 29 -11.28 -16.80 19.24
C ALA A 29 -10.27 -15.73 18.80
N ALA A 30 -9.53 -15.11 19.73
CA ALA A 30 -8.49 -14.14 19.44
C ALA A 30 -7.30 -14.75 18.68
N LEU A 31 -7.04 -16.05 18.92
CA LEU A 31 -6.00 -16.84 18.24
C LEU A 31 -6.50 -17.52 16.95
N SER A 32 -7.82 -17.55 16.71
CA SER A 32 -8.43 -18.22 15.56
C SER A 32 -8.55 -17.30 14.35
N TYR A 33 -8.50 -17.87 13.15
CA TYR A 33 -8.82 -17.12 11.93
C TYR A 33 -10.33 -16.87 11.79
N PRO A 34 -10.77 -15.80 11.09
CA PRO A 34 -12.20 -15.51 10.92
C PRO A 34 -13.07 -16.69 10.44
N PRO A 35 -12.63 -17.55 9.49
CA PRO A 35 -13.41 -18.74 9.07
C PRO A 35 -13.53 -19.82 10.15
N GLU A 36 -12.56 -19.93 11.04
CA GLU A 36 -12.57 -20.89 12.16
C GLU A 36 -13.56 -20.43 13.23
N ILE A 37 -13.57 -19.13 13.56
CA ILE A 37 -14.56 -18.54 14.46
C ILE A 37 -15.98 -18.78 13.91
N ALA A 38 -16.19 -18.58 12.60
CA ALA A 38 -17.48 -18.87 11.96
C ALA A 38 -17.85 -20.36 12.03
N SER A 39 -16.86 -21.25 11.87
CA SER A 39 -17.06 -22.70 12.03
C SER A 39 -17.44 -23.07 13.47
N LEU A 40 -16.76 -22.50 14.48
CA LEU A 40 -17.08 -22.69 15.89
C LEU A 40 -18.49 -22.20 16.23
N GLN A 41 -18.91 -21.05 15.70
CA GLN A 41 -20.28 -20.55 15.84
C GLN A 41 -21.34 -21.48 15.25
N SER A 42 -20.99 -22.33 14.29
CA SER A 42 -21.92 -23.27 13.66
C SER A 42 -22.13 -24.57 14.46
N THR A 43 -21.32 -24.81 15.49
CA THR A 43 -21.35 -26.06 16.27
C THR A 43 -22.51 -26.14 17.25
N CYS A 44 -22.78 -25.08 18.03
CA CYS A 44 -23.87 -25.04 19.00
C CYS A 44 -24.36 -23.62 19.30
N ARG A 45 -25.56 -23.50 19.90
CA ARG A 45 -26.19 -22.20 20.21
C ARG A 45 -25.43 -21.40 21.27
N ALA A 46 -24.83 -22.07 22.25
CA ALA A 46 -24.06 -21.43 23.31
C ALA A 46 -22.81 -20.73 22.73
N LEU A 47 -21.99 -21.46 21.96
CA LEU A 47 -20.84 -20.88 21.27
C LEU A 47 -21.23 -19.81 20.25
N LYS A 48 -22.35 -20.01 19.55
CA LYS A 48 -22.87 -18.95 18.68
C LYS A 48 -23.13 -17.66 19.44
N GLY A 49 -23.84 -17.73 20.58
CA GLY A 49 -24.12 -16.54 21.41
C GLY A 49 -22.86 -15.87 21.94
N LEU A 50 -21.91 -16.68 22.44
CA LEU A 50 -20.65 -16.19 22.99
C LEU A 50 -19.75 -15.55 21.91
N LEU A 51 -19.56 -16.22 20.79
CA LEU A 51 -18.63 -15.78 19.74
C LEU A 51 -19.24 -14.74 18.80
N PHE A 52 -20.55 -14.49 18.83
CA PHE A 52 -21.21 -13.47 18.00
C PHE A 52 -21.09 -12.05 18.58
N GLN A 53 -20.18 -11.84 19.53
CA GLN A 53 -19.97 -10.54 20.13
C GLN A 53 -19.14 -9.61 19.24
N ARG A 54 -19.43 -8.31 19.30
CA ARG A 54 -18.69 -7.27 18.57
C ARG A 54 -17.20 -7.27 18.91
N GLN A 55 -16.84 -7.52 20.17
CA GLN A 55 -15.45 -7.53 20.63
C GLN A 55 -14.64 -8.64 19.93
N VAL A 56 -15.19 -9.86 19.89
CA VAL A 56 -14.58 -11.03 19.22
C VAL A 56 -14.33 -10.74 17.73
N TRP A 57 -15.36 -10.30 17.01
CA TRP A 57 -15.24 -10.02 15.59
C TRP A 57 -14.43 -8.77 15.28
N GLY A 58 -14.43 -7.78 16.18
CA GLY A 58 -13.57 -6.60 16.08
C GLY A 58 -12.10 -7.00 16.19
N ALA A 59 -11.75 -7.84 17.16
CA ALA A 59 -10.39 -8.37 17.29
C ALA A 59 -9.98 -9.20 16.06
N ALA A 60 -10.86 -10.09 15.58
CA ALA A 60 -10.64 -10.88 14.38
C ALA A 60 -10.44 -10.01 13.13
N LEU A 61 -11.22 -8.94 12.98
CA LEU A 61 -11.10 -8.00 11.87
C LEU A 61 -9.76 -7.25 11.91
N LYS A 62 -9.33 -6.77 13.09
CA LYS A 62 -8.01 -6.12 13.26
C LYS A 62 -6.86 -7.07 12.99
N ALA A 63 -6.94 -8.31 13.46
CA ALA A 63 -5.95 -9.34 13.15
C ALA A 63 -5.86 -9.60 11.64
N MET A 64 -7.01 -9.72 10.97
CA MET A 64 -7.10 -9.85 9.51
C MET A 64 -6.47 -8.65 8.79
N CYS A 65 -6.75 -7.42 9.23
CA CYS A 65 -6.18 -6.21 8.61
C CYS A 65 -4.65 -6.22 8.70
N ARG A 66 -4.09 -6.56 9.86
CA ARG A 66 -2.64 -6.69 10.06
C ARG A 66 -2.02 -7.76 9.15
N GLN A 67 -2.66 -8.92 9.04
CA GLN A 67 -2.18 -10.03 8.21
C GLN A 67 -2.19 -9.69 6.71
N ASN A 68 -3.17 -8.92 6.26
CA ASN A 68 -3.37 -8.60 4.84
C ASN A 68 -2.89 -7.18 4.47
N HIS A 69 -2.15 -6.49 5.36
CA HIS A 69 -1.70 -5.12 5.19
C HIS A 69 -2.83 -4.16 4.76
N LEU A 70 -4.01 -4.32 5.34
CA LEU A 70 -5.16 -3.44 5.11
C LEU A 70 -5.14 -2.29 6.11
N PHE A 71 -5.67 -1.16 5.68
CA PHE A 71 -5.67 0.04 6.51
C PHE A 71 -6.82 -0.01 7.50
N GLU A 72 -6.52 -0.29 8.77
CA GLU A 72 -7.51 -0.47 9.83
C GLU A 72 -8.55 0.66 9.94
N PRO A 73 -8.20 1.96 9.79
CA PRO A 73 -9.17 3.06 9.78
C PRO A 73 -10.27 2.95 8.71
N SER A 74 -10.08 2.10 7.70
CA SER A 74 -11.10 1.82 6.68
C SER A 74 -12.34 1.14 7.28
N TYR A 75 -12.21 0.54 8.46
CA TYR A 75 -13.26 -0.21 9.14
C TYR A 75 -13.60 0.44 10.48
N PRO A 76 -14.59 1.36 10.53
CA PRO A 76 -15.01 1.99 11.78
C PRO A 76 -15.81 1.00 12.64
N ILE A 77 -15.13 0.08 13.34
CA ILE A 77 -15.71 -1.05 14.09
C ILE A 77 -16.84 -0.61 15.02
N GLN A 78 -16.72 0.57 15.64
CA GLN A 78 -17.73 1.13 16.56
C GLN A 78 -19.04 1.47 15.85
N GLN A 79 -18.96 1.89 14.57
CA GLN A 79 -20.10 2.28 13.74
C GLN A 79 -20.69 1.10 12.95
N MET A 80 -19.93 0.00 12.82
CA MET A 80 -20.35 -1.18 12.07
C MET A 80 -21.25 -2.12 12.90
N THR A 81 -22.22 -2.74 12.23
CA THR A 81 -22.98 -3.86 12.82
C THR A 81 -22.09 -5.10 12.93
N VAL A 82 -22.39 -6.01 13.85
CA VAL A 82 -21.60 -7.28 13.99
C VAL A 82 -21.57 -8.05 12.68
N ALA A 83 -22.69 -8.13 11.96
CA ALA A 83 -22.76 -8.79 10.67
C ALA A 83 -21.87 -8.12 9.59
N ALA A 84 -21.75 -6.79 9.62
CA ALA A 84 -20.83 -6.07 8.73
C ALA A 84 -19.36 -6.37 9.09
N ILE A 85 -19.01 -6.37 10.38
CA ILE A 85 -17.66 -6.72 10.86
C ILE A 85 -17.30 -8.15 10.43
N GLN A 86 -18.22 -9.11 10.62
CA GLN A 86 -18.08 -10.49 10.15
C GLN A 86 -17.82 -10.57 8.66
N ARG A 87 -18.63 -9.87 7.85
CA ARG A 87 -18.48 -9.85 6.40
C ARG A 87 -17.13 -9.31 5.98
N CYS A 88 -16.65 -8.23 6.59
CA CYS A 88 -15.34 -7.65 6.32
C CYS A 88 -14.21 -8.61 6.73
N ALA A 89 -14.30 -9.22 7.90
CA ALA A 89 -13.29 -10.16 8.40
C ALA A 89 -13.19 -11.43 7.54
N LEU A 90 -14.32 -11.93 7.04
CA LEU A 90 -14.39 -13.09 6.13
C LEU A 90 -14.09 -12.72 4.66
N GLY A 91 -14.09 -11.44 4.32
CA GLY A 91 -13.97 -10.93 2.95
C GLY A 91 -12.79 -11.52 2.17
N PRO A 92 -11.54 -11.44 2.67
CA PRO A 92 -10.38 -12.00 1.97
C PRO A 92 -10.48 -13.50 1.75
N TYR A 93 -11.01 -14.25 2.71
CA TYR A 93 -11.21 -15.70 2.57
C TYR A 93 -12.24 -16.02 1.48
N VAL A 94 -13.39 -15.33 1.50
CA VAL A 94 -14.43 -15.48 0.48
C VAL A 94 -13.90 -15.10 -0.90
N PHE A 95 -13.17 -13.99 -1.01
CA PHE A 95 -12.53 -13.56 -2.25
C PHE A 95 -11.51 -14.59 -2.76
N LYS A 96 -10.59 -15.04 -1.90
CA LYS A 96 -9.59 -16.07 -2.25
C LYS A 96 -10.27 -17.34 -2.74
N ARG A 97 -11.31 -17.81 -2.03
CA ARG A 97 -12.09 -18.99 -2.43
C ARG A 97 -12.80 -18.78 -3.77
N MET A 98 -13.35 -17.59 -4.01
CA MET A 98 -13.97 -17.22 -5.28
C MET A 98 -12.95 -17.25 -6.41
N VAL A 99 -11.78 -16.64 -6.23
CA VAL A 99 -10.68 -16.66 -7.22
C VAL A 99 -10.25 -18.09 -7.52
N HIS A 100 -10.02 -18.93 -6.50
CA HIS A 100 -9.63 -20.33 -6.71
C HIS A 100 -10.69 -21.15 -7.46
N ARG A 101 -11.97 -20.91 -7.15
CA ARG A 101 -13.08 -21.59 -7.83
C ARG A 101 -13.14 -21.24 -9.32
N HIS A 102 -12.86 -20.00 -9.68
CA HIS A 102 -12.90 -19.56 -11.09
C HIS A 102 -11.57 -19.75 -11.81
N SER A 103 -10.43 -19.75 -11.11
CA SER A 103 -9.12 -20.03 -11.71
C SER A 103 -9.00 -21.45 -12.24
N SER A 104 -9.68 -22.42 -11.61
CA SER A 104 -9.77 -23.79 -12.14
C SER A 104 -10.64 -23.92 -13.40
N VAL A 105 -11.55 -22.98 -13.64
CA VAL A 105 -12.31 -22.89 -14.89
C VAL A 105 -11.44 -22.30 -16.00
N VAL A 106 -10.67 -21.26 -15.68
CA VAL A 106 -9.70 -20.64 -16.59
C VAL A 106 -8.55 -21.60 -16.94
N ALA A 107 -7.99 -22.29 -15.94
CA ALA A 107 -6.96 -23.32 -16.16
C ALA A 107 -7.46 -24.54 -16.97
N ARG A 108 -8.78 -24.79 -16.99
CA ARG A 108 -9.40 -25.82 -17.87
C ARG A 108 -9.72 -25.31 -19.27
N MET A 109 -9.90 -24.01 -19.46
CA MET A 109 -10.01 -23.39 -20.80
C MET A 109 -8.63 -23.15 -21.44
N GLU A 110 -7.56 -23.13 -20.65
CA GLU A 110 -6.20 -22.83 -21.08
C GLU A 110 -5.33 -24.08 -21.34
N SER A 111 -5.93 -25.20 -21.76
CA SER A 111 -5.24 -26.27 -22.49
C SER A 111 -4.88 -25.87 -23.93
N ALA A 112 -4.49 -24.61 -24.14
CA ALA A 112 -3.97 -24.05 -25.38
C ALA A 112 -2.78 -23.13 -25.07
N GLN A 113 -1.72 -23.74 -24.51
CA GLN A 113 -0.29 -23.40 -24.64
C GLN A 113 0.23 -21.96 -24.36
N SER A 114 -0.57 -20.95 -24.04
CA SER A 114 -0.08 -19.55 -24.02
C SER A 114 0.21 -18.93 -22.64
N LEU A 115 -0.11 -19.61 -21.53
CA LEU A 115 -0.04 -19.01 -20.18
C LEU A 115 1.01 -19.60 -19.22
N MET A 116 2.09 -20.17 -19.77
CA MET A 116 3.33 -20.41 -19.00
C MET A 116 3.99 -19.12 -18.47
N LYS A 117 3.37 -17.95 -18.62
CA LYS A 117 3.69 -16.72 -17.88
C LYS A 117 2.78 -16.57 -16.65
N ASN A 118 2.86 -17.58 -15.78
CA ASN A 118 2.64 -17.55 -14.33
C ASN A 118 1.73 -16.43 -13.76
N PRO A 119 0.40 -16.60 -13.70
CA PRO A 119 -0.53 -15.66 -13.06
C PRO A 119 -0.57 -15.79 -11.52
N ALA A 120 0.12 -16.77 -10.93
CA ALA A 120 -0.08 -17.19 -9.54
C ALA A 120 1.00 -16.74 -8.54
N THR A 121 2.04 -16.02 -8.98
CA THR A 121 3.15 -15.58 -8.09
C THR A 121 3.32 -14.07 -7.98
N LYS A 122 2.59 -13.28 -8.77
CA LYS A 122 2.46 -11.86 -8.45
C LYS A 122 1.25 -11.73 -7.53
N PRO A 123 1.43 -11.37 -6.24
CA PRO A 123 0.28 -10.90 -5.46
C PRO A 123 -0.44 -9.87 -6.34
N VAL A 124 -1.76 -9.99 -6.48
CA VAL A 124 -2.55 -8.90 -7.06
C VAL A 124 -2.13 -7.69 -6.26
N ASP A 125 -1.38 -6.81 -6.90
CA ASP A 125 -0.85 -5.63 -6.26
C ASP A 125 -2.11 -4.85 -5.85
N VAL A 126 -2.43 -4.88 -4.56
CA VAL A 126 -3.67 -4.31 -3.98
C VAL A 126 -3.72 -2.79 -4.23
N THR A 127 -2.63 -2.27 -4.78
CA THR A 127 -2.30 -0.92 -5.16
C THR A 127 -2.68 -0.56 -6.61
N ALA A 128 -3.45 -1.42 -7.31
CA ALA A 128 -3.79 -1.27 -8.72
C ALA A 128 -4.15 0.17 -9.09
N ARG A 129 -3.23 0.84 -9.80
CA ARG A 129 -3.44 2.20 -10.33
C ARG A 129 -4.65 2.16 -11.26
N ILE A 130 -5.72 2.87 -10.91
CA ILE A 130 -6.86 3.07 -11.80
C ILE A 130 -6.40 4.07 -12.87
N LYS A 131 -5.85 3.54 -13.97
CA LYS A 131 -5.62 4.35 -15.17
C LYS A 131 -6.99 4.62 -15.79
N PHE A 132 -7.51 5.84 -15.64
CA PHE A 132 -8.67 6.31 -16.39
C PHE A 132 -8.28 6.41 -17.87
N ARG A 133 -8.39 5.29 -18.60
CA ARG A 133 -7.82 5.13 -19.94
C ARG A 133 -8.49 6.02 -21.00
N ASN A 134 -9.68 6.56 -20.74
CA ASN A 134 -10.54 7.12 -21.80
C ASN A 134 -11.21 8.46 -21.47
N GLN A 135 -10.76 9.22 -20.46
CA GLN A 135 -11.28 10.58 -20.28
C GLN A 135 -10.31 11.57 -20.94
N PRO A 136 -10.70 12.25 -22.04
CA PRO A 136 -9.93 13.35 -22.58
C PRO A 136 -9.85 14.42 -21.49
N LYS A 137 -8.65 14.59 -20.94
CA LYS A 137 -8.40 15.62 -19.94
C LYS A 137 -8.28 16.96 -20.64
N PRO A 138 -9.09 17.96 -20.29
CA PRO A 138 -9.06 19.27 -20.95
C PRO A 138 -7.75 20.04 -20.71
N ASP A 139 -6.87 19.57 -19.81
CA ASP A 139 -5.69 20.29 -19.34
C ASP A 139 -4.39 19.47 -19.38
N GLY A 140 -4.42 18.21 -19.84
CA GLY A 140 -3.24 17.34 -19.88
C GLY A 140 -2.63 16.99 -18.51
N SER A 141 -3.27 17.37 -17.39
CA SER A 141 -2.72 17.13 -16.05
C SER A 141 -2.93 15.68 -15.63
N GLY A 142 -1.86 14.93 -15.41
CA GLY A 142 -1.94 13.54 -14.96
C GLY A 142 -2.38 13.44 -13.49
N THR A 143 -3.69 13.45 -13.19
CA THR A 143 -4.20 13.03 -11.88
C THR A 143 -3.84 11.56 -11.62
N GLY A 144 -2.92 11.33 -10.69
CA GLY A 144 -2.70 10.03 -10.07
C GLY A 144 -3.84 9.77 -9.09
N VAL A 145 -4.52 8.64 -9.24
CA VAL A 145 -5.59 8.21 -8.32
C VAL A 145 -5.22 6.84 -7.76
N TYR A 146 -5.34 6.71 -6.45
CA TYR A 146 -4.95 5.52 -5.73
C TYR A 146 -5.99 5.16 -4.68
N LEU A 147 -6.49 3.92 -4.71
CA LEU A 147 -7.41 3.42 -3.68
C LEU A 147 -6.61 2.80 -2.53
N VAL A 148 -6.79 3.31 -1.32
CA VAL A 148 -6.10 2.77 -0.14
C VAL A 148 -6.60 1.35 0.17
N PRO A 149 -5.72 0.37 0.41
CA PRO A 149 -6.14 -0.98 0.79
C PRO A 149 -7.10 -0.97 1.98
N GLY A 150 -8.27 -1.58 1.80
CA GLY A 150 -9.43 -1.47 2.70
C GLY A 150 -10.62 -0.79 2.02
N GLY A 151 -10.38 0.03 0.99
CA GLY A 151 -11.38 0.50 0.04
C GLY A 151 -12.22 1.70 0.49
N ARG A 152 -11.98 2.25 1.68
CA ARG A 152 -12.69 3.43 2.20
C ARG A 152 -12.06 4.75 1.79
N PHE A 153 -10.73 4.78 1.67
CA PHE A 153 -10.00 6.00 1.39
C PHE A 153 -9.39 5.99 0.00
N MET A 154 -9.27 7.16 -0.59
CA MET A 154 -8.65 7.37 -1.89
C MET A 154 -7.65 8.52 -1.80
N VAL A 155 -6.47 8.33 -2.34
CA VAL A 155 -5.45 9.37 -2.45
C VAL A 155 -5.41 9.85 -3.89
N THR A 156 -5.46 11.16 -4.09
CA THR A 156 -5.31 11.79 -5.41
C THR A 156 -4.14 12.75 -5.40
N PHE A 157 -3.45 12.81 -6.52
CA PHE A 157 -2.41 13.81 -6.76
C PHE A 157 -2.55 14.36 -8.17
N ASP A 158 -2.82 15.65 -8.29
CA ASP A 158 -3.02 16.34 -9.58
C ASP A 158 -1.84 17.22 -10.02
N GLY A 159 -0.71 17.12 -9.29
CA GLY A 159 0.38 18.08 -9.38
C GLY A 159 0.19 19.18 -8.35
N SER A 160 -0.89 19.95 -8.41
CA SER A 160 -1.09 21.08 -7.49
C SER A 160 -1.33 20.69 -6.04
N ALA A 161 -1.94 19.53 -5.77
CA ALA A 161 -2.25 19.11 -4.43
C ALA A 161 -2.25 17.58 -4.27
N LEU A 162 -1.89 17.13 -3.06
CA LEU A 162 -2.07 15.78 -2.59
C LEU A 162 -3.29 15.76 -1.65
N THR A 163 -4.34 15.04 -2.04
CA THR A 163 -5.61 15.01 -1.30
C THR A 163 -5.96 13.58 -0.88
N LEU A 164 -6.39 13.42 0.37
CA LEU A 164 -7.01 12.20 0.87
C LEU A 164 -8.53 12.39 0.91
N TRP A 165 -9.25 11.44 0.34
CA TRP A 165 -10.71 11.41 0.28
C TRP A 165 -11.25 10.23 1.09
N ASP A 166 -12.37 10.42 1.78
CA ASP A 166 -13.21 9.35 2.32
C ASP A 166 -14.34 9.12 1.31
N ILE A 167 -14.36 7.93 0.71
CA ILE A 167 -15.39 7.52 -0.26
C ILE A 167 -16.49 6.67 0.39
N GLY A 168 -16.42 6.46 1.70
CA GLY A 168 -17.40 5.72 2.48
C GLY A 168 -16.97 4.31 2.86
N VAL A 169 -17.68 3.72 3.83
CA VAL A 169 -17.40 2.36 4.31
C VAL A 169 -17.80 1.33 3.25
N ALA A 170 -16.90 0.40 2.94
CA ALA A 170 -17.16 -0.66 1.98
C ALA A 170 -18.42 -1.48 2.36
N GLY A 171 -19.37 -1.58 1.43
CA GLY A 171 -20.65 -2.27 1.64
C GLY A 171 -21.68 -1.49 2.47
N GLY A 172 -21.38 -0.23 2.83
CA GLY A 172 -22.37 0.73 3.32
C GLY A 172 -23.22 1.33 2.19
N PRO A 173 -24.21 2.17 2.52
CA PRO A 173 -24.92 2.95 1.52
C PRO A 173 -23.94 3.88 0.77
N PRO A 174 -24.17 4.18 -0.51
CA PRO A 174 -23.33 5.10 -1.26
C PRO A 174 -23.28 6.47 -0.57
N THR A 175 -22.08 6.94 -0.27
CA THR A 175 -21.84 8.28 0.28
C THR A 175 -21.14 9.14 -0.75
N LYS A 176 -21.45 10.45 -0.75
CA LYS A 176 -20.67 11.41 -1.54
C LYS A 176 -19.23 11.44 -1.01
N PRO A 177 -18.21 11.35 -1.88
CA PRO A 177 -16.82 11.52 -1.45
C PRO A 177 -16.62 12.84 -0.69
N SER A 178 -15.97 12.77 0.47
CA SER A 178 -15.60 13.95 1.25
C SER A 178 -14.10 14.06 1.37
N GLU A 179 -13.58 15.28 1.25
CA GLU A 179 -12.17 15.57 1.48
C GLU A 179 -11.86 15.39 2.97
N VAL A 180 -10.81 14.63 3.27
CA VAL A 180 -10.34 14.37 4.63
C VAL A 180 -9.21 15.33 4.98
N THR A 181 -8.24 15.47 4.08
CA THR A 181 -7.10 16.38 4.24
C THR A 181 -6.41 16.62 2.90
N GLN A 182 -5.73 17.76 2.79
CA GLN A 182 -5.04 18.17 1.58
C GLN A 182 -3.72 18.87 1.93
N ILE A 183 -2.67 18.61 1.13
CA ILE A 183 -1.50 19.47 1.04
C ILE A 183 -1.47 20.09 -0.35
N ALA A 184 -1.50 21.42 -0.39
CA ALA A 184 -1.22 22.19 -1.59
C ALA A 184 0.29 22.34 -1.81
N PHE A 185 0.69 22.30 -3.08
CA PHE A 185 2.04 22.60 -3.51
C PHE A 185 2.07 23.98 -4.18
N PRO A 186 3.18 24.74 -4.05
CA PRO A 186 3.26 26.06 -4.65
C PRO A 186 2.97 26.04 -6.16
N PRO A 187 2.28 27.06 -6.71
CA PRO A 187 2.14 27.22 -8.16
C PRO A 187 3.53 27.21 -8.82
N GLY A 188 3.65 26.57 -9.98
CA GLY A 188 4.93 26.48 -10.70
C GLY A 188 5.93 25.46 -10.13
N THR A 189 5.62 24.78 -9.01
CA THR A 189 6.40 23.60 -8.57
C THR A 189 6.40 22.49 -9.65
N PHE A 190 5.38 22.51 -10.49
CA PHE A 190 5.22 21.64 -11.64
C PHE A 190 5.29 22.54 -12.85
N PRO A 191 6.28 22.36 -13.75
CA PRO A 191 6.18 22.94 -15.07
C PRO A 191 4.96 22.30 -15.74
N MET A 192 3.81 22.98 -15.65
CA MET A 192 2.65 22.62 -16.44
C MET A 192 3.11 22.70 -17.88
N HIS A 193 2.93 21.61 -18.61
CA HIS A 193 3.25 21.62 -20.02
C HIS A 193 2.45 22.74 -20.67
N GLY A 194 3.16 23.72 -21.26
CA GLY A 194 2.57 24.54 -22.30
C GLY A 194 1.90 23.58 -23.28
N ALA A 195 0.65 23.88 -23.63
CA ALA A 195 -0.28 22.98 -24.33
C ALA A 195 0.19 22.54 -25.73
N ASP A 196 1.41 22.90 -26.14
CA ASP A 196 1.85 22.95 -27.52
C ASP A 196 2.50 21.65 -28.01
N ASN A 197 2.69 20.62 -27.17
CA ASN A 197 3.21 19.32 -27.61
C ASN A 197 2.37 18.12 -27.13
N PRO A 198 1.28 17.77 -27.84
CA PRO A 198 0.42 16.64 -27.51
C PRO A 198 1.07 15.26 -27.69
N MET A 199 2.27 15.17 -28.28
CA MET A 199 2.96 13.89 -28.53
C MET A 199 4.08 13.56 -27.54
N ALA A 200 4.43 14.46 -26.61
CA ALA A 200 5.40 14.11 -25.57
C ALA A 200 4.75 13.12 -24.58
N ASN A 201 5.15 11.85 -24.65
CA ASN A 201 4.70 10.78 -23.76
C ASN A 201 4.60 11.27 -22.30
N THR A 202 3.36 11.47 -21.86
CA THR A 202 2.92 12.03 -20.58
C THR A 202 3.14 11.01 -19.47
N ALA A 203 4.38 10.87 -19.02
CA ALA A 203 4.63 10.27 -17.73
C ALA A 203 4.03 11.19 -16.65
N GLY A 204 2.78 10.90 -16.29
CA GLY A 204 2.11 11.54 -15.17
C GLY A 204 2.87 11.29 -13.87
N PRO A 205 2.58 12.06 -12.82
CA PRO A 205 3.21 11.86 -11.53
C PRO A 205 3.03 10.41 -11.03
N GLY A 206 4.12 9.83 -10.55
CA GLY A 206 4.10 8.58 -9.84
C GLY A 206 3.52 8.80 -8.44
N ILE A 207 2.55 7.97 -8.07
CA ILE A 207 2.07 7.84 -6.69
C ILE A 207 2.23 6.39 -6.25
N SER A 208 2.69 6.20 -5.02
CA SER A 208 2.72 4.93 -4.31
C SER A 208 2.19 5.16 -2.90
N VAL A 209 1.36 4.24 -2.41
CA VAL A 209 0.75 4.35 -1.09
C VAL A 209 0.88 3.01 -0.39
N ARG A 210 1.38 3.02 0.82
CA ARG A 210 1.61 1.82 1.62
C ARG A 210 1.14 2.01 3.04
N ILE A 211 0.77 0.91 3.69
CA ILE A 211 0.31 0.90 5.07
C ILE A 211 1.41 0.31 5.95
N ARG A 212 1.74 1.00 7.04
CA ARG A 212 2.68 0.55 8.07
C ARG A 212 2.01 0.65 9.44
N GLY A 213 1.41 -0.45 9.90
CA GLY A 213 0.54 -0.42 11.06
C GLY A 213 -0.65 0.51 10.82
N ASP A 214 -0.79 1.54 11.65
CA ASP A 214 -1.86 2.55 11.54
C ASP A 214 -1.46 3.77 10.70
N ILE A 215 -0.28 3.75 10.09
CA ILE A 215 0.25 4.86 9.30
C ILE A 215 -0.01 4.60 7.82
N LEU A 216 -0.64 5.57 7.16
CA LEU A 216 -0.72 5.61 5.70
C LEU A 216 0.46 6.42 5.17
N ARG A 217 1.38 5.74 4.50
CA ARG A 217 2.54 6.36 3.87
C ARG A 217 2.27 6.59 2.40
N VAL A 218 2.52 7.80 1.93
CA VAL A 218 2.34 8.20 0.54
C VAL A 218 3.66 8.74 0.00
N VAL A 219 4.16 8.14 -1.08
CA VAL A 219 5.28 8.68 -1.83
C VAL A 219 4.76 9.18 -3.17
N ILE A 220 5.13 10.40 -3.52
CA ILE A 220 4.90 10.98 -4.83
C ILE A 220 6.24 11.28 -5.51
N ALA A 221 6.29 11.11 -6.82
CA ALA A 221 7.44 11.48 -7.63
C ALA A 221 6.95 12.10 -8.94
N TYR A 222 7.52 13.23 -9.32
CA TYR A 222 7.05 14.04 -10.43
C TYR A 222 8.17 14.89 -11.03
N GLY A 223 7.85 15.58 -12.11
CA GLY A 223 8.74 16.53 -12.77
C GLY A 223 9.31 16.00 -14.09
N ARG A 224 9.76 16.96 -14.90
CA ARG A 224 10.37 16.75 -16.21
C ARG A 224 11.66 17.56 -16.22
N GLY A 225 12.81 16.89 -16.32
CA GLY A 225 14.13 17.52 -16.19
C GLY A 225 14.61 17.49 -14.76
N THR A 226 13.88 18.13 -13.83
CA THR A 226 14.12 17.94 -12.40
C THR A 226 13.10 16.94 -11.84
N VAL A 227 13.57 15.80 -11.37
CA VAL A 227 12.73 14.80 -10.70
C VAL A 227 12.65 15.17 -9.22
N VAL A 228 11.44 15.47 -8.75
CA VAL A 228 11.14 15.76 -7.35
C VAL A 228 10.35 14.60 -6.77
N ALA A 229 10.78 14.07 -5.65
CA ALA A 229 10.05 13.07 -4.88
C ALA A 229 9.81 13.55 -3.46
N LYS A 230 8.63 13.26 -2.91
CA LYS A 230 8.24 13.60 -1.54
C LYS A 230 7.57 12.39 -0.90
N ALA A 231 7.91 12.14 0.37
CA ALA A 231 7.32 11.08 1.17
C ALA A 231 6.56 11.70 2.34
N PHE A 232 5.32 11.28 2.55
CA PHE A 232 4.43 11.75 3.59
C PHE A 232 3.93 10.59 4.43
N ASP A 233 3.84 10.79 5.74
CA ASP A 233 3.09 9.93 6.63
C ASP A 233 1.79 10.63 7.04
N LEU A 234 0.71 9.86 7.11
CA LEU A 234 -0.55 10.29 7.66
C LEU A 234 -0.84 9.44 8.88
N VAL A 235 -0.75 10.07 10.04
CA VAL A 235 -1.00 9.47 11.36
C VAL A 235 -2.38 9.92 11.85
N SER A 236 -3.10 9.05 12.56
CA SER A 236 -4.32 9.40 13.30
C SER A 236 -5.47 10.00 12.47
N ILE A 237 -6.00 9.23 11.50
CA ILE A 237 -7.14 9.67 10.68
C ILE A 237 -8.37 10.11 11.47
N ASN A 238 -8.59 9.51 12.64
CA ASN A 238 -9.83 9.72 13.38
C ASN A 238 -9.90 11.04 14.17
N THR A 239 -8.77 11.72 14.39
CA THR A 239 -8.74 12.94 15.24
C THR A 239 -8.37 14.19 14.46
N ASN A 240 -7.31 14.13 13.66
CA ASN A 240 -6.85 15.25 12.84
C ASN A 240 -5.91 14.72 11.75
N PRO A 241 -6.45 14.19 10.65
CA PRO A 241 -5.65 13.65 9.56
C PRO A 241 -4.81 14.76 8.94
N ALA A 242 -3.50 14.70 9.17
CA ALA A 242 -2.55 15.62 8.56
C ALA A 242 -1.39 14.84 7.96
N PHE A 243 -1.05 15.19 6.73
CA PHE A 243 0.15 14.68 6.07
C PHE A 243 1.38 15.33 6.71
N THR A 244 2.30 14.50 7.19
CA THR A 244 3.58 14.87 7.77
C THR A 244 4.67 14.55 6.76
N LEU A 245 5.41 15.54 6.29
CA LEU A 245 6.52 15.35 5.35
C LEU A 245 7.67 14.61 6.06
N LEU A 246 8.04 13.43 5.54
CA LEU A 246 9.19 12.65 6.01
C LEU A 246 10.48 13.08 5.34
N GLY A 247 10.42 13.36 4.04
CA GLY A 247 11.59 13.66 3.24
C GLY A 247 11.21 14.21 1.87
N SER A 248 12.16 14.95 1.28
CA SER A 248 12.06 15.44 -0.09
C SER A 248 13.39 15.20 -0.80
N LEU A 249 13.30 14.75 -2.05
CA LEU A 249 14.42 14.56 -2.96
C LEU A 249 14.17 15.42 -4.20
N SER A 250 15.20 16.13 -4.67
CA SER A 250 15.16 16.87 -5.92
C SER A 250 16.44 16.55 -6.68
N ILE A 251 16.29 16.00 -7.89
CA ILE A 251 17.39 15.59 -8.74
C ILE A 251 17.25 16.35 -10.05
N ASP A 252 18.19 17.26 -10.29
CA ASP A 252 18.29 17.95 -11.55
C ASP A 252 18.97 17.03 -12.57
N ALA A 253 18.19 16.58 -13.54
CA ALA A 253 18.63 15.75 -14.65
C ALA A 253 18.56 16.50 -15.99
N SER A 254 18.60 17.84 -15.95
CA SER A 254 18.74 18.70 -17.12
C SER A 254 20.09 18.56 -17.85
N ARG A 255 21.07 17.87 -17.27
CA ARG A 255 22.40 17.68 -17.85
C ARG A 255 22.47 16.61 -18.93
N GLU A 256 21.46 15.76 -19.07
CA GLU A 256 21.41 14.76 -20.13
C GLU A 256 20.57 15.26 -21.30
N GLU A 257 20.98 14.92 -22.53
CA GLU A 257 20.30 15.31 -23.78
C GLU A 257 18.83 14.85 -23.84
N HIS A 258 18.44 13.97 -22.92
CA HIS A 258 17.09 13.47 -22.80
C HIS A 258 16.50 13.80 -21.45
N ILE A 259 15.44 14.60 -21.48
CA ILE A 259 14.72 15.04 -20.28
C ILE A 259 14.07 13.82 -19.62
N PRO A 260 14.54 13.38 -18.44
CA PRO A 260 13.97 12.20 -17.84
C PRO A 260 12.65 12.53 -17.14
N CYS A 261 11.78 11.53 -17.11
CA CYS A 261 10.50 11.58 -16.43
C CYS A 261 10.35 10.39 -15.48
N CYS A 262 9.64 10.60 -14.37
CA CYS A 262 9.28 9.52 -13.45
C CYS A 262 8.23 8.61 -14.11
N LYS A 263 8.60 7.36 -14.41
CA LYS A 263 7.70 6.39 -15.07
C LYS A 263 6.96 5.52 -14.07
N GLU A 264 7.70 5.00 -13.11
CA GLU A 264 7.22 4.04 -12.12
C GLU A 264 7.74 4.46 -10.75
N LEU A 265 6.90 4.25 -9.76
CA LEU A 265 7.22 4.56 -8.37
C LEU A 265 6.75 3.38 -7.55
N ASP A 266 7.70 2.71 -6.91
CA ASP A 266 7.44 1.61 -5.99
C ASP A 266 8.02 1.96 -4.61
N GLN A 267 7.45 1.39 -3.56
CA GLN A 267 7.80 1.72 -2.18
C GLN A 267 8.05 0.47 -1.35
N HIS A 268 9.25 0.38 -0.77
CA HIS A 268 9.65 -0.67 0.16
C HIS A 268 10.03 -0.11 1.53
N ASP A 269 9.12 -0.23 2.50
CA ASP A 269 9.28 0.27 3.87
C ASP A 269 9.64 1.77 3.95
N ASP A 270 10.91 2.08 4.23
CA ASP A 270 11.49 3.41 4.34
C ASP A 270 12.21 3.87 3.05
N ARG A 271 12.04 3.11 1.96
CA ARG A 271 12.68 3.32 0.66
C ARG A 271 11.65 3.47 -0.45
N ALA A 272 11.98 4.28 -1.45
CA ALA A 272 11.24 4.40 -2.70
C ALA A 272 12.16 4.07 -3.87
N LEU A 273 11.66 3.27 -4.80
CA LEU A 273 12.28 3.00 -6.09
C LEU A 273 11.60 3.89 -7.13
N ILE A 274 12.33 4.86 -7.64
CA ILE A 274 11.84 5.80 -8.66
C ILE A 274 12.50 5.38 -9.98
N THR A 275 11.70 4.94 -10.94
CA THR A 275 12.18 4.65 -12.29
C THR A 275 12.17 5.92 -13.11
N VAL A 276 13.35 6.32 -13.56
CA VAL A 276 13.60 7.54 -14.30
C VAL A 276 14.12 7.15 -15.69
N GLY A 277 13.66 7.79 -16.76
CA GLY A 277 14.24 7.49 -18.07
C GLY A 277 13.52 8.10 -19.26
N ASN A 278 14.14 8.00 -20.43
CA ASN A 278 13.78 8.72 -21.65
C ASN A 278 13.09 7.86 -22.74
N GLY A 279 12.77 6.60 -22.45
CA GLY A 279 12.06 5.71 -23.38
C GLY A 279 12.90 4.50 -23.70
N THR A 280 14.16 4.73 -24.07
CA THR A 280 15.15 3.70 -24.38
C THR A 280 16.01 3.33 -23.17
N SER A 281 16.40 4.31 -22.35
CA SER A 281 17.07 4.06 -21.07
C SER A 281 16.08 4.10 -19.88
N ARG A 282 16.41 3.33 -18.84
CA ARG A 282 15.77 3.34 -17.53
C ARG A 282 16.87 3.33 -16.48
N ASP A 283 16.96 4.41 -15.74
CA ASP A 283 17.73 4.46 -14.50
C ASP A 283 16.78 4.29 -13.33
N PHE A 284 17.33 3.77 -12.25
CA PHE A 284 16.60 3.56 -11.02
C PHE A 284 17.22 4.40 -9.92
N ILE A 285 16.37 5.11 -9.19
CA ILE A 285 16.77 5.89 -8.04
C ILE A 285 16.19 5.20 -6.82
N ILE A 286 17.07 4.67 -5.98
CA ILE A 286 16.69 4.07 -4.70
C ILE A 286 16.85 5.16 -3.65
N TRP A 287 15.73 5.68 -3.15
CA TRP A 287 15.70 6.77 -2.19
C TRP A 287 15.26 6.26 -0.81
N ASN A 288 16.15 6.32 0.18
CA ASN A 288 15.80 6.15 1.58
C ASN A 288 15.42 7.51 2.17
N PHE A 289 14.12 7.77 2.28
CA PHE A 289 13.60 9.06 2.72
C PHE A 289 13.74 9.28 4.24
N VAL A 290 13.94 8.23 5.04
CA VAL A 290 14.18 8.35 6.49
C VAL A 290 15.64 8.72 6.76
N GLN A 291 16.58 8.07 6.08
CA GLN A 291 18.01 8.38 6.22
C GLN A 291 18.44 9.58 5.38
N SER A 292 17.54 10.10 4.53
CA SER A 292 17.84 11.13 3.54
C SER A 292 19.04 10.74 2.68
N THR A 293 19.05 9.52 2.14
CA THR A 293 20.09 9.04 1.22
C THR A 293 19.46 8.53 -0.06
N PHE A 294 20.16 8.65 -1.20
CA PHE A 294 19.71 8.00 -2.43
C PHE A 294 20.87 7.43 -3.23
N SER A 295 20.59 6.37 -3.99
CA SER A 295 21.54 5.75 -4.91
C SER A 295 20.95 5.73 -6.31
N VAL A 296 21.80 5.98 -7.30
CA VAL A 296 21.44 5.88 -8.72
C VAL A 296 21.99 4.57 -9.25
N VAL A 297 21.13 3.77 -9.86
CA VAL A 297 21.46 2.47 -10.45
C VAL A 297 21.16 2.55 -11.95
N ASP A 298 22.19 2.31 -12.75
CA ASP A 298 22.07 2.21 -14.20
C ASP A 298 21.30 0.91 -14.53
N GLY A 299 20.16 1.05 -15.21
CA GLY A 299 19.31 -0.09 -15.51
C GLY A 299 19.87 -1.04 -16.57
N THR A 300 20.92 -0.66 -17.30
CA THR A 300 21.61 -1.55 -18.24
C THR A 300 22.60 -2.47 -17.54
N ASN A 301 23.27 -1.98 -16.49
CA ASN A 301 24.37 -2.69 -15.85
C ASN A 301 24.04 -3.20 -14.44
N THR A 302 22.89 -2.84 -13.86
CA THR A 302 22.48 -3.17 -12.47
C THR A 302 23.50 -2.75 -11.39
N GLN A 303 24.47 -1.89 -11.76
CA GLN A 303 25.50 -1.40 -10.86
C GLN A 303 25.06 -0.08 -10.23
N ILE A 304 25.35 0.07 -8.94
CA ILE A 304 25.20 1.35 -8.23
C ILE A 304 26.26 2.30 -8.79
N VAL A 305 25.81 3.32 -9.53
CA VAL A 305 26.69 4.31 -10.16
C VAL A 305 27.20 5.29 -9.11
N ALA A 306 26.31 5.68 -8.19
CA ALA A 306 26.62 6.61 -7.11
C ALA A 306 25.65 6.47 -5.94
N SER A 307 26.10 6.83 -4.75
CA SER A 307 25.28 7.00 -3.56
C SER A 307 25.52 8.38 -2.96
N TYR A 308 24.45 9.03 -2.52
CA TYR A 308 24.45 10.40 -2.05
C TYR A 308 23.74 10.50 -0.70
N LYS A 309 24.24 11.34 0.20
CA LYS A 309 23.54 11.73 1.42
C LYS A 309 22.92 13.11 1.21
N VAL A 310 21.61 13.15 1.14
CA VAL A 310 20.82 14.39 1.12
C VAL A 310 20.90 14.99 2.51
N SER A 311 21.67 16.05 2.66
CA SER A 311 21.66 16.84 3.88
C SER A 311 20.84 18.08 3.60
N THR A 312 19.54 18.04 3.86
CA THR A 312 18.69 19.22 3.64
C THR A 312 18.93 20.20 4.79
N TYR A 313 19.80 21.18 4.60
CA TYR A 313 19.89 22.32 5.51
C TYR A 313 18.91 23.40 5.02
N SER A 314 17.83 23.65 5.76
CA SER A 314 17.02 24.85 5.54
C SER A 314 17.67 26.00 6.31
N ILE A 315 18.50 26.81 5.64
CA ILE A 315 18.97 28.07 6.22
C ILE A 315 17.89 29.12 5.91
N THR A 316 17.08 29.46 6.89
CA THR A 316 16.13 30.57 6.78
C THR A 316 16.89 31.87 6.97
N VAL A 317 17.36 32.47 5.88
CA VAL A 317 17.88 33.85 5.92
C VAL A 317 16.67 34.78 5.87
N SER A 318 16.26 35.34 7.01
CA SER A 318 15.18 36.32 7.06
C SER A 318 15.66 37.64 6.45
N SER A 319 15.36 37.86 5.16
CA SER A 319 15.40 39.17 4.52
C SER A 319 13.96 39.63 4.29
N PRO A 320 13.61 40.91 4.50
CA PRO A 320 12.23 41.40 4.41
C PRO A 320 11.58 41.29 3.02
N ARG A 321 12.26 40.75 1.99
CA ARG A 321 11.72 40.63 0.63
C ARG A 321 11.93 39.29 -0.06
N THR A 322 12.66 38.32 0.50
CA THR A 322 12.89 37.04 -0.18
C THR A 322 13.30 35.94 0.79
N THR A 323 12.59 34.82 0.78
CA THR A 323 13.04 33.57 1.41
C THR A 323 13.78 32.76 0.36
N ILE A 324 15.09 32.60 0.50
CA ILE A 324 15.90 31.73 -0.37
C ILE A 324 16.15 30.43 0.39
N LEU A 325 15.71 29.31 -0.17
CA LEU A 325 16.02 27.98 0.35
C LEU A 325 17.31 27.47 -0.32
N LEU A 326 18.42 27.47 0.40
CA LEU A 326 19.69 26.93 -0.08
C LEU A 326 19.83 25.46 0.36
N THR A 327 19.63 24.53 -0.57
CA THR A 327 19.84 23.10 -0.32
C THR A 327 21.28 22.73 -0.65
N ALA A 328 22.11 22.42 0.36
CA ALA A 328 23.48 21.94 0.16
C ALA A 328 23.53 20.41 0.13
N ILE A 329 23.92 19.80 -0.99
CA ILE A 329 24.10 18.34 -1.09
C ILE A 329 25.56 18.00 -0.77
N SER A 330 25.80 17.32 0.36
CA SER A 330 27.12 16.78 0.67
C SER A 330 27.32 15.46 -0.08
N VAL A 331 28.26 15.45 -1.02
CA VAL A 331 28.56 14.27 -1.85
C VAL A 331 29.67 13.46 -1.19
N LEU A 332 29.37 12.23 -0.76
CA LEU A 332 30.36 11.21 -0.44
C LEU A 332 30.38 10.19 -1.57
N HIS A 333 31.41 10.24 -2.41
CA HIS A 333 31.58 9.26 -3.48
C HIS A 333 32.10 7.95 -2.92
N PHE A 334 31.24 6.93 -2.88
CA PHE A 334 31.66 5.53 -2.77
C PHE A 334 31.41 4.83 -4.11
N ARG A 335 32.47 4.31 -4.72
CA ARG A 335 32.39 3.50 -5.95
C ARG A 335 32.57 2.04 -5.55
N PHE A 336 31.53 1.23 -5.70
CA PHE A 336 31.60 -0.22 -5.48
C PHE A 336 31.54 -0.93 -6.84
N SER A 337 32.53 -1.77 -7.13
CA SER A 337 32.51 -2.66 -8.30
C SER A 337 32.00 -4.04 -7.85
N SER A 338 30.90 -4.50 -8.42
CA SER A 338 30.30 -5.82 -8.14
C SER A 338 30.01 -6.56 -9.46
N PRO A 339 30.13 -7.91 -9.50
CA PRO A 339 29.82 -8.72 -10.67
C PRO A 339 28.32 -8.74 -11.02
N ARG A 340 28.02 -8.98 -12.30
CA ARG A 340 26.71 -8.88 -12.97
C ARG A 340 25.63 -9.79 -12.35
N LEU A 341 24.39 -9.30 -12.23
CA LEU A 341 23.24 -10.03 -11.70
C LEU A 341 22.01 -9.96 -12.62
N THR A 342 21.06 -10.90 -12.45
CA THR A 342 19.83 -11.03 -13.25
C THR A 342 18.59 -10.50 -12.51
N SER A 343 17.53 -10.12 -13.24
CA SER A 343 16.41 -9.30 -12.74
C SER A 343 15.58 -9.88 -11.58
N SER A 344 15.56 -11.21 -11.39
CA SER A 344 14.87 -11.83 -10.24
C SER A 344 15.65 -11.78 -8.93
N SER A 345 16.97 -11.53 -9.00
CA SER A 345 17.87 -11.40 -7.84
C SER A 345 18.02 -9.95 -7.33
N PHE A 346 17.46 -8.98 -8.05
CA PHE A 346 17.55 -7.55 -7.74
C PHE A 346 16.89 -7.16 -6.40
N TRP A 347 15.75 -7.78 -6.07
CA TRP A 347 15.04 -7.53 -4.80
C TRP A 347 15.83 -8.03 -3.57
N GLY A 348 16.59 -9.13 -3.71
CA GLY A 348 17.42 -9.67 -2.63
C GLY A 348 18.63 -8.80 -2.31
N MET A 349 19.27 -8.22 -3.34
CA MET A 349 20.45 -7.33 -3.18
C MET A 349 20.07 -5.94 -2.66
N ALA A 350 18.96 -5.37 -3.13
CA ALA A 350 18.47 -4.07 -2.64
C ALA A 350 18.16 -4.10 -1.13
N LEU A 351 17.80 -5.26 -0.57
CA LEU A 351 17.60 -5.46 0.86
C LEU A 351 18.91 -5.68 1.64
N LEU A 352 19.96 -6.21 1.00
CA LEU A 352 21.24 -6.54 1.64
C LEU A 352 22.27 -5.39 1.67
N LEU A 353 22.15 -4.39 0.79
CA LEU A 353 23.04 -3.22 0.75
C LEU A 353 22.57 -2.05 1.64
N GLY A 354 21.99 -2.36 2.80
CA GLY A 354 21.60 -1.39 3.83
C GLY A 354 22.71 -1.08 4.81
#